data_AF-N8WG98-F1
#
_entry.id   AF-N8WG98-F1
#
_cell.length_a   1.000
_cell.length_b   1.000
_cell.length_c   1.000
_cell.angle_alpha   90.00
_cell.angle_beta   90.00
_cell.angle_gamma   90.00
#
_symmetry.space_group_name_H-M   'P 1'
#
loop_
_entity.id
_entity.type
_entity.pdbx_description
1 polymer ?
#
loop_
_entity_poly.entity_id
_entity_poly.type
_entity_poly.pdbx_seq_one_letter_code
_entity_poly.pdbx_strand_id
1 'polypeptide(L)'
;MSYIIAFVSYTDFNDKQYPVQCFRTDLKENDLVVIRRADGKLRNAKIIRLEYLNWDCNSSILCKKSECTIDINGTLSPPTNSPIIVGLSTSEVFIQELKKLGWMPLISHSATYRSVFAQTNNAQIAYFFIRKNGIDLQLLPIKDVSLPIKPNSLYTASLSHGKVVRHTLSHTTFNLFEGLIRFTTSFMNNEKNLDRYFVPQGEKDKRTEHLKQQRKQTESSLSDIYSACSDGSGGPVYLSDGVWITSNGGLHDWGR
;
A
#
# COMPACT_ATOMS: atom_id res chain seq x y z
N MET A 1 4.08 -1.77 -7.32
CA MET A 1 3.43 -1.83 -5.99
C MET A 1 2.01 -1.34 -6.13
N SER A 2 1.03 -2.15 -5.71
CA SER A 2 -0.37 -1.74 -5.64
C SER A 2 -0.86 -1.71 -4.20
N TYR A 3 -1.68 -0.71 -3.88
CA TYR A 3 -2.38 -0.59 -2.61
C TYR A 3 -3.39 -1.74 -2.43
N ILE A 4 -4.21 -2.00 -3.45
CA ILE A 4 -5.23 -3.06 -3.45
C ILE A 4 -4.62 -4.33 -4.05
N ILE A 5 -4.71 -5.42 -3.31
CA ILE A 5 -4.27 -6.75 -3.72
C ILE A 5 -5.48 -7.66 -3.80
N ALA A 6 -5.66 -8.29 -4.97
CA ALA A 6 -6.67 -9.30 -5.16
C ALA A 6 -6.05 -10.68 -4.95
N PHE A 7 -6.69 -11.51 -4.14
CA PHE A 7 -6.38 -12.94 -4.07
C PHE A 7 -7.31 -13.66 -5.03
N VAL A 8 -6.73 -14.37 -6.00
CA VAL A 8 -7.47 -14.94 -7.12
C VAL A 8 -7.22 -16.44 -7.23
N SER A 9 -8.22 -17.16 -7.74
CA SER A 9 -8.08 -18.55 -8.17
C SER A 9 -8.17 -18.61 -9.69
N TYR A 10 -7.16 -19.20 -10.34
CA TYR A 10 -7.17 -19.37 -11.80
C TYR A 10 -8.22 -20.41 -12.18
N THR A 11 -8.93 -20.19 -13.29
CA THR A 11 -9.99 -21.12 -13.73
C THR A 11 -9.46 -22.49 -14.16
N ASP A 12 -8.19 -22.52 -14.58
CA ASP A 12 -7.57 -23.70 -15.20
C ASP A 12 -6.76 -24.54 -14.18
N PHE A 13 -6.66 -24.09 -12.93
CA PHE A 13 -5.81 -24.70 -11.90
C PHE A 13 -6.56 -24.83 -10.56
N ASN A 14 -6.09 -25.79 -9.76
CA ASN A 14 -6.62 -26.16 -8.44
C ASN A 14 -6.80 -24.94 -7.49
N ASP A 15 -7.59 -25.10 -6.42
CA ASP A 15 -8.10 -24.12 -5.40
C ASP A 15 -7.05 -23.23 -4.67
N LYS A 16 -5.82 -23.15 -5.18
CA LYS A 16 -4.76 -22.27 -4.69
C LYS A 16 -5.07 -20.82 -5.03
N GLN A 17 -4.89 -19.96 -4.02
CA GLN A 17 -5.05 -18.52 -4.13
C GLN A 17 -3.72 -17.84 -4.41
N TYR A 18 -3.71 -16.89 -5.34
CA TYR A 18 -2.54 -16.13 -5.73
C TYR A 18 -2.77 -14.63 -5.55
N PRO A 19 -1.85 -13.88 -4.91
CA PRO A 19 -1.96 -12.44 -4.80
C PRO A 19 -1.56 -11.77 -6.12
N VAL A 20 -2.39 -10.85 -6.59
CA VAL A 20 -2.13 -10.04 -7.79
C VAL A 20 -2.44 -8.56 -7.53
N GLN A 21 -1.73 -7.68 -8.23
CA GLN A 21 -1.97 -6.24 -8.17
C GLN A 21 -3.34 -5.91 -8.74
N CYS A 22 -4.11 -5.12 -8.00
CA CYS A 22 -5.39 -4.58 -8.44
C CYS A 22 -5.32 -3.06 -8.43
N PHE A 23 -5.65 -2.41 -9.55
CA PHE A 23 -5.71 -0.95 -9.65
C PHE A 23 -7.14 -0.44 -9.86
N ARG A 24 -8.14 -1.26 -9.50
CA ARG A 24 -9.54 -1.02 -9.78
C ARG A 24 -10.38 -1.13 -8.51
N THR A 25 -11.17 -0.11 -8.23
CA THR A 25 -12.10 -0.05 -7.09
C THR A 25 -13.48 -0.64 -7.43
N ASP A 26 -13.78 -0.85 -8.71
CA ASP A 26 -15.05 -1.40 -9.18
C ASP A 26 -15.12 -2.95 -9.21
N LEU A 27 -14.05 -3.61 -8.75
CA LEU A 27 -13.95 -5.06 -8.64
C LEU A 27 -14.39 -5.51 -7.26
N LYS A 28 -15.07 -6.66 -7.20
CA LYS A 28 -15.54 -7.28 -5.96
C LYS A 28 -15.26 -8.78 -5.94
N GLU A 29 -15.47 -9.38 -4.78
CA GLU A 29 -15.39 -10.83 -4.63
C GLU A 29 -16.33 -11.52 -5.63
N ASN A 30 -15.87 -12.66 -6.14
CA ASN A 30 -16.50 -13.47 -7.18
C ASN A 30 -16.48 -12.90 -8.61
N ASP A 31 -15.97 -11.70 -8.84
CA ASP A 31 -15.80 -11.20 -10.22
C ASP A 31 -14.81 -12.08 -11.01
N LEU A 32 -15.11 -12.30 -12.28
CA LEU A 32 -14.22 -12.96 -13.23
C LEU A 32 -13.36 -11.90 -13.93
N VAL A 33 -12.05 -12.12 -13.93
CA VAL A 33 -11.06 -11.15 -14.42
C VAL A 33 -10.02 -11.80 -15.30
N VAL A 34 -9.38 -10.98 -16.13
CA VAL A 34 -8.20 -11.35 -16.91
C VAL A 34 -6.95 -10.81 -16.22
N ILE A 35 -6.00 -11.70 -15.96
CA ILE A 35 -4.74 -11.41 -15.27
C ILE A 35 -3.60 -11.52 -16.27
N ARG A 36 -2.70 -10.53 -16.24
CA ARG A 36 -1.38 -10.64 -16.84
C ARG A 36 -0.42 -11.22 -15.82
N ARG A 37 0.12 -12.41 -16.11
CA ARG A 37 1.12 -13.06 -15.27
C ARG A 37 2.51 -12.47 -15.52
N ALA A 38 3.46 -12.84 -14.67
CA ALA A 38 4.87 -12.44 -14.79
C ALA A 38 5.51 -12.91 -16.11
N ASP A 39 5.04 -14.03 -16.67
CA ASP A 39 5.46 -14.56 -17.98
C ASP A 39 4.80 -13.84 -19.17
N GLY A 40 4.04 -12.77 -18.92
CA GLY A 40 3.29 -12.01 -19.92
C GLY A 40 1.99 -12.69 -20.38
N LYS A 41 1.74 -13.95 -20.01
CA LYS A 41 0.56 -14.70 -20.47
C LYS A 41 -0.69 -14.20 -19.77
N LEU A 42 -1.78 -14.18 -20.53
CA LEU A 42 -3.11 -13.82 -20.02
C LEU A 42 -3.84 -15.07 -19.55
N ARG A 43 -4.46 -14.98 -18.37
CA ARG A 43 -5.28 -16.05 -17.80
C ARG A 43 -6.56 -15.51 -17.18
N ASN A 44 -7.62 -16.30 -17.28
CA ASN A 44 -8.85 -16.04 -16.55
C ASN A 44 -8.68 -16.48 -15.10
N ALA A 45 -9.24 -15.68 -14.19
CA ALA A 45 -9.30 -16.02 -12.79
C ALA A 45 -10.58 -15.46 -12.15
N LYS A 46 -10.91 -16.00 -10.99
CA LYS A 46 -11.97 -15.51 -10.13
C LYS A 46 -11.37 -14.81 -8.91
N ILE A 47 -11.86 -13.62 -8.58
CA ILE A 47 -11.48 -12.93 -7.34
C ILE A 47 -12.11 -13.67 -6.16
N ILE A 48 -11.27 -14.10 -5.22
CA ILE A 48 -11.71 -14.74 -3.97
C ILE A 48 -11.91 -13.68 -2.90
N ARG A 49 -10.93 -12.77 -2.76
CA ARG A 49 -11.01 -11.63 -1.84
C ARG A 49 -10.12 -10.48 -2.28
N LEU A 50 -10.40 -9.29 -1.73
CA LEU A 50 -9.63 -8.07 -1.96
C LEU A 50 -9.13 -7.55 -0.61
N GLU A 51 -7.85 -7.20 -0.56
CA GLU A 51 -7.21 -6.68 0.65
C GLU A 51 -6.36 -5.47 0.33
N TYR A 52 -6.19 -4.58 1.30
CA TYR A 52 -5.38 -3.38 1.19
C TYR A 52 -3.99 -3.62 1.79
N LEU A 53 -3.07 -4.19 1.02
CA LEU A 53 -1.79 -4.66 1.56
C LEU A 53 -0.58 -3.82 1.14
N ASN A 54 -0.71 -2.99 0.11
CA ASN A 54 0.39 -2.19 -0.42
C ASN A 54 1.62 -3.05 -0.83
N TRP A 55 1.37 -4.14 -1.55
CA TRP A 55 2.37 -5.11 -1.98
C TRP A 55 2.84 -4.89 -3.42
N ASP A 56 3.99 -5.45 -3.74
CA ASP A 56 4.52 -5.48 -5.09
C ASP A 56 4.43 -6.91 -5.64
N CYS A 57 3.33 -7.22 -6.33
CA CYS A 57 3.17 -8.52 -6.98
C CYS A 57 3.60 -8.46 -8.46
N ASN A 58 4.13 -9.56 -8.97
CA ASN A 58 4.60 -9.67 -10.36
C ASN A 58 3.46 -9.85 -11.38
N SER A 59 2.22 -9.99 -10.93
CA SER A 59 1.05 -10.20 -11.77
C SER A 59 -0.01 -9.17 -11.43
N SER A 60 -0.81 -8.77 -12.42
CA SER A 60 -1.80 -7.70 -12.28
C SER A 60 -3.10 -8.03 -13.02
N ILE A 61 -4.21 -7.53 -12.48
CA ILE A 61 -5.51 -7.55 -13.17
C ILE A 61 -5.50 -6.49 -14.27
N LEU A 62 -5.89 -6.89 -15.48
CA LEU A 62 -6.05 -5.96 -16.61
C LEU A 62 -7.48 -5.44 -16.71
N CYS A 63 -8.44 -6.35 -16.70
CA CYS A 63 -9.84 -6.05 -16.98
C CYS A 63 -10.77 -7.13 -16.41
N LYS A 64 -12.08 -6.83 -16.40
CA LYS A 64 -13.11 -7.86 -16.18
C LYS A 64 -13.13 -8.81 -17.37
N LYS A 65 -13.47 -10.08 -17.13
CA LYS A 65 -13.61 -11.08 -18.20
C LYS A 65 -14.64 -10.62 -19.25
N SER A 66 -15.71 -9.96 -18.83
CA SER A 66 -16.75 -9.41 -19.70
C SER A 66 -16.27 -8.26 -20.59
N GLU A 67 -15.15 -7.61 -20.25
CA GLU A 67 -14.55 -6.54 -21.04
C GLU A 67 -13.59 -7.12 -22.10
N CYS A 68 -13.10 -8.35 -21.91
CA CYS A 68 -12.14 -8.99 -22.80
C CYS A 68 -12.85 -9.67 -23.97
N THR A 69 -12.30 -9.49 -25.18
CA THR A 69 -12.72 -10.27 -26.36
C THR A 69 -11.75 -11.42 -26.60
N ILE A 70 -12.15 -12.36 -27.44
CA ILE A 70 -11.30 -13.44 -27.94
C ILE A 70 -10.98 -13.11 -29.39
N ASP A 71 -9.70 -13.15 -29.76
CA ASP A 71 -9.27 -12.93 -31.13
C ASP A 71 -9.56 -14.14 -32.03
N ILE A 72 -9.29 -14.01 -33.33
CA ILE A 72 -9.52 -15.05 -34.35
C ILE A 72 -8.70 -16.32 -34.05
N ASN A 73 -7.64 -16.21 -33.26
CA ASN A 73 -6.74 -17.30 -32.89
C ASN A 73 -7.10 -17.93 -31.54
N GLY A 74 -8.23 -17.55 -30.92
CA GLY A 74 -8.64 -18.07 -29.61
C GLY A 74 -7.89 -17.47 -28.42
N THR A 75 -7.11 -16.40 -28.63
CA THR A 75 -6.32 -15.72 -27.59
C THR A 75 -7.13 -14.58 -26.96
N LEU A 76 -6.95 -14.38 -25.65
CA LEU A 76 -7.57 -13.26 -24.93
C LEU A 76 -7.02 -11.93 -25.45
N SER A 77 -7.91 -11.05 -25.89
CA SER A 77 -7.61 -9.69 -26.34
C SER A 77 -8.28 -8.67 -25.40
N PRO A 78 -7.53 -8.08 -24.44
CA PRO A 78 -8.04 -7.00 -23.61
C PRO A 78 -8.41 -5.80 -24.50
N PRO A 79 -9.48 -5.05 -24.19
CA PRO A 79 -9.86 -3.94 -25.04
C PRO A 79 -8.78 -2.85 -24.98
N THR A 80 -8.49 -2.25 -26.13
CA THR A 80 -7.41 -1.26 -26.30
C THR A 80 -7.52 -0.07 -25.33
N ASN A 81 -8.74 0.22 -24.86
CA ASN A 81 -9.05 1.31 -23.93
C ASN A 81 -9.60 0.82 -22.57
N SER A 82 -9.35 -0.43 -22.16
CA SER A 82 -9.75 -0.86 -20.81
C SER A 82 -9.06 0.01 -19.77
N PRO A 83 -9.78 0.65 -18.84
CA PRO A 83 -9.15 1.38 -17.77
C PRO A 83 -8.47 0.36 -16.84
N ILE A 84 -7.14 0.36 -16.86
CA ILE A 84 -6.31 -0.41 -15.92
C ILE A 84 -6.48 0.17 -14.51
N ILE A 85 -6.61 1.49 -14.42
CA ILE A 85 -6.79 2.24 -13.18
C ILE A 85 -8.23 2.75 -13.12
N VAL A 86 -8.99 2.35 -12.10
CA VAL A 86 -10.38 2.77 -11.89
C VAL A 86 -10.60 3.22 -10.44
N GLY A 87 -11.12 4.44 -10.30
CA GLY A 87 -11.38 5.09 -9.01
C GLY A 87 -10.11 5.41 -8.22
N LEU A 88 -10.25 5.67 -6.93
CA LEU A 88 -9.15 6.07 -6.04
C LEU A 88 -8.31 4.86 -5.61
N SER A 89 -7.59 4.25 -6.55
CA SER A 89 -6.80 3.03 -6.33
C SER A 89 -5.29 3.28 -6.17
N THR A 90 -4.79 4.46 -6.56
CA THR A 90 -3.36 4.81 -6.46
C THR A 90 -3.14 6.20 -5.85
N SER A 91 -1.91 6.44 -5.39
CA SER A 91 -1.48 7.75 -4.89
C SER A 91 -1.59 8.84 -5.96
N GLU A 92 -1.33 8.50 -7.21
CA GLU A 92 -1.35 9.44 -8.33
C GLU A 92 -2.78 9.92 -8.59
N VAL A 93 -3.76 9.01 -8.60
CA VAL A 93 -5.18 9.37 -8.75
C VAL A 93 -5.66 10.18 -7.55
N PHE A 94 -5.27 9.81 -6.33
CA PHE A 94 -5.58 10.59 -5.13
C PHE A 94 -5.02 12.02 -5.23
N ILE A 95 -3.78 12.19 -5.67
CA ILE A 95 -3.15 13.52 -5.89
C ILE A 95 -3.91 14.31 -6.95
N GLN A 96 -4.30 13.69 -8.06
CA GLN A 96 -5.09 14.36 -9.09
C GLN A 96 -6.43 14.84 -8.52
N GLU A 97 -7.08 14.03 -7.68
CA GLU A 97 -8.34 14.39 -7.06
C GLU A 97 -8.20 15.53 -6.05
N LEU A 98 -7.14 15.53 -5.23
CA LEU A 98 -6.83 16.66 -4.35
C LEU A 98 -6.65 17.96 -5.14
N LYS A 99 -5.93 17.94 -6.26
CA LYS A 99 -5.75 19.10 -7.12
C LYS A 99 -7.08 19.61 -7.69
N LYS A 100 -7.98 18.72 -8.12
CA LYS A 100 -9.32 19.11 -8.58
C LYS A 100 -10.14 19.76 -7.47
N LEU A 101 -9.99 19.29 -6.23
CA LEU A 101 -10.63 19.85 -5.04
C LEU A 101 -9.94 21.12 -4.51
N GLY A 102 -8.98 21.68 -5.26
CA GLY A 102 -8.33 22.94 -4.93
C GLY A 102 -7.28 22.85 -3.83
N TRP A 103 -6.79 21.66 -3.49
CA TRP A 103 -5.67 21.52 -2.56
C TRP A 103 -4.38 22.03 -3.21
N MET A 104 -3.67 22.89 -2.49
CA MET A 104 -2.45 23.53 -2.97
C MET A 104 -1.24 22.63 -2.73
N PRO A 105 -0.44 22.30 -3.76
CA PRO A 105 0.80 21.56 -3.57
C PRO A 105 1.84 22.43 -2.84
N LEU A 106 2.63 21.80 -1.99
CA LEU A 106 3.74 22.40 -1.25
C LEU A 106 5.03 21.57 -1.41
N ILE A 107 6.16 22.22 -1.14
CA ILE A 107 7.47 21.57 -1.11
C ILE A 107 7.75 21.05 0.31
N SER A 108 8.20 19.80 0.42
CA SER A 108 8.69 19.21 1.66
C SER A 108 10.22 19.29 1.72
N HIS A 109 10.78 19.59 2.90
CA HIS A 109 12.22 19.42 3.16
C HIS A 109 12.63 17.95 3.30
N SER A 110 11.71 17.09 3.72
CA SER A 110 12.00 15.69 3.98
C SER A 110 11.83 14.85 2.72
N ALA A 111 12.86 14.09 2.37
CA ALA A 111 12.83 13.07 1.33
C ALA A 111 11.82 11.93 1.61
N THR A 112 11.32 11.83 2.85
CA THR A 112 10.27 10.87 3.21
C THR A 112 8.95 11.18 2.51
N TYR A 113 8.64 12.47 2.36
CA TYR A 113 7.38 12.94 1.80
C TYR A 113 7.57 13.28 0.33
N ARG A 114 6.91 12.49 -0.52
CA ARG A 114 6.96 12.65 -1.97
C ARG A 114 6.16 13.86 -2.42
N SER A 115 5.10 14.20 -1.70
CA SER A 115 4.25 15.35 -1.98
C SER A 115 3.58 15.82 -0.70
N VAL A 116 3.37 17.14 -0.60
CA VAL A 116 2.61 17.76 0.47
C VAL A 116 1.52 18.61 -0.14
N PHE A 117 0.33 18.58 0.43
CA PHE A 117 -0.80 19.38 0.00
C PHE A 117 -1.40 20.12 1.19
N ALA A 118 -1.85 21.35 0.97
CA ALA A 118 -2.50 22.16 1.99
C ALA A 118 -3.86 22.65 1.52
N GLN A 119 -4.78 22.76 2.47
CA GLN A 119 -6.07 23.43 2.27
C GLN A 119 -6.44 24.21 3.52
N THR A 120 -7.10 25.35 3.35
CA THR A 120 -7.58 26.19 4.45
C THR A 120 -9.10 26.22 4.48
N ASN A 121 -9.69 26.24 5.67
CA ASN A 121 -11.10 26.58 5.86
C ASN A 121 -11.22 27.87 6.69
N ASN A 122 -12.35 28.11 7.36
CA ASN A 122 -12.55 29.37 8.11
C ASN A 122 -11.76 29.44 9.43
N ALA A 123 -11.30 28.30 9.96
CA ALA A 123 -10.70 28.23 11.30
C ALA A 123 -9.32 27.54 11.32
N GLN A 124 -9.06 26.66 10.36
CA GLN A 124 -7.96 25.71 10.38
C GLN A 124 -7.32 25.56 9.00
N ILE A 125 -6.14 24.96 9.02
CA ILE A 125 -5.36 24.55 7.86
C ILE A 125 -5.13 23.05 7.98
N ALA A 126 -5.47 22.32 6.94
CA ALA A 126 -5.20 20.90 6.81
C ALA A 126 -4.01 20.67 5.87
N TYR A 127 -3.17 19.69 6.23
CA TYR A 127 -2.07 19.24 5.39
C TYR A 127 -2.13 17.73 5.19
N PHE A 128 -1.95 17.29 3.95
CA PHE A 128 -1.66 15.90 3.61
C PHE A 128 -0.19 15.74 3.27
N PHE A 129 0.48 14.79 3.92
CA PHE A 129 1.85 14.39 3.62
C PHE A 129 1.85 12.99 3.02
N ILE A 130 2.12 12.90 1.72
CA ILE A 130 2.07 11.64 0.98
C ILE A 130 3.46 11.01 0.98
N ARG A 131 3.58 9.84 1.59
CA ARG A 131 4.82 9.04 1.66
C ARG A 131 4.65 7.74 0.89
N LYS A 132 5.76 7.03 0.61
CA LYS A 132 5.73 5.78 -0.19
C LYS A 132 4.72 4.74 0.31
N ASN A 133 4.55 4.62 1.64
CA ASN A 133 3.77 3.56 2.27
C ASN A 133 2.57 4.08 3.08
N GLY A 134 2.17 5.35 2.94
CA GLY A 134 1.18 5.94 3.83
C GLY A 134 0.88 7.40 3.51
N ILE A 135 -0.06 7.95 4.25
CA ILE A 135 -0.40 9.36 4.21
C ILE A 135 -0.53 9.84 5.65
N ASP A 136 0.13 10.94 5.97
CA ASP A 136 -0.04 11.60 7.26
C ASP A 136 -0.96 12.82 7.05
N LEU A 137 -1.85 13.08 8.02
CA LEU A 137 -2.77 14.21 8.03
C LEU A 137 -2.47 15.08 9.24
N GLN A 138 -2.34 16.39 9.03
CA GLN A 138 -2.18 17.39 10.09
C GLN A 138 -3.28 18.45 9.99
N LEU A 139 -3.80 18.89 11.14
CA LEU A 139 -4.63 20.07 11.28
C LEU A 139 -3.96 21.09 12.21
N LEU A 140 -3.81 22.31 11.71
CA LEU A 140 -3.31 23.46 12.47
C LEU A 140 -4.40 24.54 12.57
N PRO A 141 -4.57 25.23 13.70
CA PRO A 141 -5.30 26.48 13.77
C PRO A 141 -4.70 27.54 12.82
N ILE A 142 -5.53 28.36 12.16
CA ILE A 142 -5.06 29.41 11.25
C ILE A 142 -4.10 30.39 11.94
N LYS A 143 -4.35 30.72 13.21
CA LYS A 143 -3.51 31.62 14.01
C LYS A 143 -2.05 31.18 14.14
N ASP A 144 -1.76 29.90 13.90
CA ASP A 144 -0.43 29.33 14.07
C ASP A 144 0.39 29.35 12.77
N VAL A 145 -0.15 29.90 11.67
CA VAL A 145 0.48 29.89 10.33
C VAL A 145 0.37 31.25 9.65
N SER A 146 1.44 31.66 8.94
CA SER A 146 1.41 32.82 8.07
C SER A 146 0.55 32.55 6.82
N LEU A 147 -0.63 33.18 6.74
CA LEU A 147 -1.47 33.21 5.55
C LEU A 147 -1.08 34.37 4.62
N PRO A 148 -1.38 34.29 3.30
CA PRO A 148 -1.93 33.14 2.58
C PRO A 148 -0.86 32.08 2.28
N ILE A 149 -1.28 30.80 2.21
CA ILE A 149 -0.40 29.74 1.72
C ILE A 149 -0.18 29.95 0.23
N LYS A 150 1.09 29.96 -0.20
CA LYS A 150 1.44 30.11 -1.61
C LYS A 150 1.65 28.73 -2.25
N PRO A 151 1.12 28.46 -3.45
CA PRO A 151 1.40 27.22 -4.17
C PRO A 151 2.90 27.01 -4.35
N ASN A 152 3.35 25.78 -4.15
CA ASN A 152 4.76 25.37 -4.19
C ASN A 152 5.65 26.11 -3.20
N SER A 153 5.09 26.76 -2.17
CA SER A 153 5.90 27.25 -1.06
C SER A 153 6.38 26.07 -0.21
N LEU A 154 7.43 26.34 0.55
CA LEU A 154 8.00 25.39 1.47
C LEU A 154 7.09 25.20 2.69
N TYR A 155 6.84 23.95 3.07
CA TYR A 155 6.22 23.64 4.35
C TYR A 155 7.25 23.81 5.47
N THR A 156 6.94 24.67 6.45
CA THR A 156 7.87 25.06 7.54
C THR A 156 7.40 24.67 8.93
N ALA A 157 6.15 24.23 9.09
CA ALA A 157 5.64 23.84 10.41
C ALA A 157 6.24 22.50 10.88
N SER A 158 6.20 22.27 12.20
CA SER A 158 6.58 20.98 12.77
C SER A 158 5.38 20.03 12.77
N LEU A 159 5.64 18.74 12.54
CA LEU A 159 4.65 17.68 12.75
C LEU A 159 4.34 17.41 14.23
N SER A 160 5.03 18.08 15.17
CA SER A 160 4.67 18.09 16.59
C SER A 160 3.57 19.10 16.93
N HIS A 161 3.23 20.00 16.00
CA HIS A 161 2.21 21.02 16.21
C HIS A 161 0.84 20.59 15.71
N GLY A 162 -0.19 21.08 16.40
CA GLY A 162 -1.60 20.80 16.13
C GLY A 162 -1.95 19.32 16.24
N LYS A 163 -2.97 18.90 15.50
CA LYS A 163 -3.47 17.53 15.54
C LYS A 163 -2.91 16.75 14.37
N VAL A 164 -2.23 15.63 14.63
CA VAL A 164 -1.61 14.80 13.59
C VAL A 164 -2.05 13.35 13.73
N VAL A 165 -2.30 12.71 12.59
CA VAL A 165 -2.51 11.27 12.47
C VAL A 165 -1.63 10.73 11.35
N ARG A 166 -1.05 9.54 11.56
CA ARG A 166 -0.25 8.84 10.55
C ARG A 166 -0.99 7.59 10.11
N HIS A 167 -1.36 7.52 8.84
CA HIS A 167 -1.96 6.33 8.25
C HIS A 167 -0.90 5.54 7.47
N THR A 168 -1.08 4.23 7.41
CA THR A 168 -0.30 3.32 6.58
C THR A 168 -1.23 2.65 5.57
N LEU A 169 -0.73 2.41 4.35
CA LEU A 169 -1.51 1.79 3.28
C LEU A 169 -1.64 0.26 3.41
N SER A 170 -0.94 -0.37 4.33
CA SER A 170 -1.05 -1.83 4.52
C SER A 170 -2.05 -2.12 5.62
N HIS A 171 -2.85 -3.17 5.47
CA HIS A 171 -3.85 -3.65 6.43
C HIS A 171 -4.92 -2.62 6.81
N THR A 172 -5.25 -1.69 5.91
CA THR A 172 -6.44 -0.84 6.12
C THR A 172 -7.71 -1.68 5.90
N THR A 173 -8.78 -1.40 6.61
CA THR A 173 -10.06 -2.13 6.49
C THR A 173 -10.97 -1.60 5.38
N PHE A 174 -10.64 -0.42 4.84
CA PHE A 174 -11.36 0.23 3.75
C PHE A 174 -10.36 0.99 2.86
N ASN A 175 -10.83 1.53 1.73
CA ASN A 175 -10.03 2.36 0.84
C ASN A 175 -9.70 3.71 1.52
N LEU A 176 -8.46 3.82 2.03
CA LEU A 176 -7.97 4.99 2.73
C LEU A 176 -8.06 6.26 1.86
N PHE A 177 -7.77 6.17 0.56
CA PHE A 177 -7.85 7.33 -0.33
C PHE A 177 -9.27 7.91 -0.38
N GLU A 178 -10.30 7.07 -0.47
CA GLU A 178 -11.69 7.51 -0.40
C GLU A 178 -12.04 8.12 0.96
N GLY A 179 -11.55 7.54 2.06
CA GLY A 179 -11.73 8.10 3.40
C GLY A 179 -11.12 9.50 3.54
N LEU A 180 -9.94 9.71 2.95
CA LEU A 180 -9.27 11.01 2.96
C LEU A 180 -9.95 12.03 2.04
N ILE A 181 -10.54 11.59 0.92
CA ILE A 181 -11.40 12.48 0.11
C ILE A 181 -12.68 12.87 0.86
N ARG A 182 -13.29 11.94 1.62
CA ARG A 182 -14.40 12.28 2.53
C ARG A 182 -13.98 13.31 3.58
N PHE A 183 -12.78 13.18 4.15
CA PHE A 183 -12.21 14.21 5.03
C PHE A 183 -12.14 15.57 4.34
N THR A 184 -11.62 15.64 3.11
CA THR A 184 -11.55 16.89 2.34
C THR A 184 -12.91 17.60 2.28
N THR A 185 -13.96 16.87 1.90
CA THR A 185 -15.31 17.44 1.82
C THR A 185 -15.79 17.93 3.18
N SER A 186 -15.64 17.13 4.24
CA SER A 186 -16.03 17.52 5.59
C SER A 186 -15.25 18.74 6.10
N PHE A 187 -13.95 18.81 5.81
CA PHE A 187 -13.07 19.91 6.20
C PHE A 187 -13.45 21.22 5.51
N MET A 188 -13.68 21.18 4.19
CA MET A 188 -14.11 22.34 3.40
C MET A 188 -15.49 22.84 3.83
N ASN A 189 -16.38 21.92 4.24
CA ASN A 189 -17.72 22.26 4.74
C ASN A 189 -17.71 22.72 6.22
N ASN A 190 -16.55 22.85 6.86
CA ASN A 190 -16.40 23.23 8.27
C ASN A 190 -17.23 22.34 9.22
N GLU A 191 -17.32 21.04 8.94
CA GLU A 191 -17.98 20.09 9.85
C GLU A 191 -17.28 20.07 11.22
N LYS A 192 -18.05 20.00 12.30
CA LYS A 192 -17.50 20.02 13.68
C LYS A 192 -16.77 18.73 14.05
N ASN A 193 -17.27 17.58 13.60
CA ASN A 193 -16.77 16.27 14.00
C ASN A 193 -15.70 15.74 13.02
N LEU A 194 -14.57 16.44 12.94
CA LEU A 194 -13.41 15.96 12.15
C LEU A 194 -12.59 14.92 12.89
N ASP A 195 -12.81 14.74 14.20
CA ASP A 195 -12.02 13.84 15.04
C ASP A 195 -12.06 12.38 14.58
N ARG A 196 -13.16 11.96 13.96
CA ARG A 196 -13.33 10.63 13.35
C ARG A 196 -12.27 10.28 12.30
N TYR A 197 -11.65 11.27 11.66
CA TYR A 197 -10.59 11.07 10.67
C TYR A 197 -9.19 10.97 11.30
N PHE A 198 -9.04 11.23 12.60
CA PHE A 198 -7.78 11.20 13.34
C PHE A 198 -7.57 9.90 14.12
N VAL A 199 -8.08 8.80 13.57
CA VAL A 199 -7.80 7.44 14.05
C VAL A 199 -6.81 6.79 13.08
N PRO A 200 -5.60 6.41 13.52
CA PRO A 200 -4.63 5.76 12.66
C PRO A 200 -5.23 4.56 11.93
N GLN A 201 -4.91 4.41 10.66
CA GLN A 201 -5.38 3.30 9.81
C GLN A 201 -4.20 2.51 9.29
N GLY A 202 -4.37 1.19 9.22
CA GLY A 202 -3.36 0.26 8.71
C GLY A 202 -2.15 0.05 9.63
N GLU A 203 -1.21 -0.76 9.17
CA GLU A 203 -0.04 -1.20 9.92
C GLU A 203 1.25 -1.00 9.11
N LYS A 204 2.37 -0.77 9.82
CA LYS A 204 3.69 -0.65 9.19
C LYS A 204 4.20 -1.97 8.60
N ASP A 205 3.91 -3.08 9.27
CA ASP A 205 4.29 -4.41 8.79
C ASP A 205 3.33 -4.83 7.68
N LYS A 206 3.85 -5.02 6.47
CA LYS A 206 3.03 -5.38 5.31
C LYS A 206 2.64 -6.86 5.31
N ARG A 207 3.30 -7.70 6.12
CA ARG A 207 3.10 -9.16 6.07
C ARG A 207 1.73 -9.54 6.62
N THR A 208 1.09 -10.52 6.00
CA THR A 208 -0.11 -11.16 6.56
C THR A 208 0.27 -12.08 7.72
N GLU A 209 -0.69 -12.44 8.57
CA GLU A 209 -0.45 -13.35 9.70
C GLU A 209 0.15 -14.69 9.27
N HIS A 210 -0.29 -15.23 8.13
CA HIS A 210 0.29 -16.43 7.56
C HIS A 210 1.81 -16.28 7.27
N LEU A 211 2.22 -15.16 6.67
CA LEU A 211 3.65 -14.89 6.41
C LEU A 211 4.44 -14.64 7.70
N LYS A 212 3.82 -14.04 8.72
CA LYS A 212 4.43 -13.89 10.04
C LYS A 212 4.65 -15.26 10.70
N GLN A 213 3.69 -16.17 10.60
CA GLN A 213 3.79 -17.53 11.15
C GLN A 213 4.81 -18.39 10.40
N GLN A 214 4.82 -18.36 9.07
CA GLN A 214 5.83 -19.08 8.28
C GLN A 214 7.25 -18.67 8.67
N ARG A 215 7.50 -17.37 8.85
CA ARG A 215 8.81 -16.89 9.28
C ARG A 215 9.19 -17.41 10.67
N LYS A 216 8.24 -17.42 11.63
CA LYS A 216 8.49 -17.98 12.96
C LYS A 216 8.86 -19.46 12.89
N GLN A 217 8.20 -20.23 12.00
CA GLN A 217 8.54 -21.63 11.78
C GLN A 217 9.92 -21.81 11.15
N THR A 218 10.29 -20.97 10.18
CA THR A 218 11.64 -21.00 9.57
C THR A 218 12.73 -20.62 10.58
N GLU A 219 12.51 -19.58 11.39
CA GLU A 219 13.44 -19.17 12.45
C GLU A 219 13.61 -20.28 13.49
N SER A 220 12.52 -20.97 13.87
CA SER A 220 12.57 -22.15 14.75
C SER A 220 13.36 -23.30 14.13
N SER A 221 13.16 -23.60 12.84
CA SER A 221 13.89 -24.66 12.15
C SER A 221 15.39 -24.37 12.07
N LEU A 222 15.78 -23.10 11.90
CA LEU A 222 17.17 -22.69 11.89
C LEU A 222 17.79 -22.76 13.30
N SER A 223 17.04 -22.43 14.35
CA SER A 223 17.51 -22.65 15.73
C SER A 223 17.68 -24.14 16.07
N ASP A 224 16.85 -25.02 15.49
CA ASP A 224 17.00 -26.47 15.67
C ASP A 224 18.27 -27.00 14.98
N ILE A 225 18.56 -26.52 13.76
CA ILE A 225 19.81 -26.83 13.04
C ILE A 225 21.02 -26.31 13.83
N TYR A 226 20.96 -25.08 14.33
CA TYR A 226 22.01 -24.53 15.19
C TYR A 226 22.23 -25.43 16.41
N SER A 227 21.16 -25.82 17.11
CA SER A 227 21.25 -26.66 18.31
C SER A 227 21.87 -28.03 18.01
N ALA A 228 21.58 -28.61 16.85
CA ALA A 228 22.14 -29.89 16.42
C ALA A 228 23.63 -29.81 16.03
N CYS A 229 24.08 -28.66 15.52
CA CYS A 229 25.46 -28.48 15.03
C CYS A 229 26.37 -27.71 16.00
N SER A 230 25.82 -27.04 17.02
CA SER A 230 26.59 -26.31 18.02
C SER A 230 27.19 -27.24 19.06
N ASP A 231 28.38 -26.89 19.53
CA ASP A 231 29.07 -27.53 20.66
C ASP A 231 28.57 -27.02 22.03
N GLY A 232 27.51 -26.21 22.05
CA GLY A 232 26.97 -25.59 23.27
C GLY A 232 27.75 -24.37 23.77
N SER A 233 28.79 -23.91 23.06
CA SER A 233 29.59 -22.73 23.43
C SER A 233 28.86 -21.40 23.25
N GLY A 234 27.70 -21.40 22.58
CA GLY A 234 26.93 -20.20 22.22
C GLY A 234 27.54 -19.40 21.06
N GLY A 235 28.64 -19.88 20.47
CA GLY A 235 29.28 -19.27 19.31
C GLY A 235 28.55 -19.57 17.99
N PRO A 236 28.81 -18.80 16.92
CA PRO A 236 28.30 -19.09 15.58
C PRO A 236 28.83 -20.43 15.05
N VAL A 237 27.98 -21.20 14.38
CA VAL A 237 28.32 -22.49 13.80
C VAL A 237 28.53 -22.33 12.30
N TYR A 238 29.66 -22.82 11.80
CA TYR A 238 29.95 -22.79 10.37
C TYR A 238 29.16 -23.87 9.62
N LEU A 239 28.53 -23.50 8.50
CA LEU A 239 27.82 -24.43 7.63
C LEU A 239 28.66 -24.77 6.40
N SER A 240 28.81 -23.82 5.48
CA SER A 240 29.59 -23.97 4.23
C SER A 240 29.72 -22.62 3.52
N ASP A 241 30.70 -22.48 2.61
CA ASP A 241 30.89 -21.31 1.73
C ASP A 241 30.86 -19.95 2.43
N GLY A 242 31.47 -19.85 3.61
CA GLY A 242 31.52 -18.58 4.37
C GLY A 242 30.22 -18.25 5.13
N VAL A 243 29.22 -19.13 5.06
CA VAL A 243 27.94 -18.99 5.77
C VAL A 243 28.00 -19.60 7.16
N TRP A 244 27.56 -18.82 8.14
CA TRP A 244 27.48 -19.14 9.56
C TRP A 244 26.03 -19.05 10.03
N ILE A 245 25.67 -19.90 10.98
CA ILE A 245 24.39 -19.87 11.68
C ILE A 245 24.59 -19.54 13.16
N THR A 246 23.80 -18.62 13.70
CA THR A 246 23.90 -18.15 15.08
C THR A 246 22.79 -18.75 15.97
N SER A 247 22.97 -18.66 17.29
CA SER A 247 22.06 -19.25 18.29
C SER A 247 20.63 -18.74 18.25
N ASN A 248 20.39 -17.60 17.60
CA ASN A 248 19.08 -17.02 17.34
C ASN A 248 18.46 -17.44 15.99
N GLY A 249 19.04 -18.43 15.30
CA GLY A 249 18.60 -18.87 13.96
C GLY A 249 18.94 -17.90 12.83
N GLY A 250 19.82 -16.92 13.08
CA GLY A 250 20.32 -16.00 12.07
C GLY A 250 21.33 -16.66 11.15
N LEU A 251 21.25 -16.39 9.84
CA LEU A 251 22.25 -16.76 8.85
C LEU A 251 23.10 -15.54 8.50
N HIS A 252 24.41 -15.69 8.58
CA HIS A 252 25.39 -14.64 8.29
C HIS A 252 26.40 -15.16 7.27
N ASP A 253 26.55 -14.44 6.17
CA ASP A 253 27.69 -14.63 5.28
C ASP A 253 28.84 -13.75 5.79
N TRP A 254 29.85 -14.38 6.36
CA TRP A 254 31.12 -13.73 6.73
C TRP A 254 32.24 -14.11 5.76
N GLY A 255 31.89 -14.74 4.63
CA GLY A 255 32.76 -15.13 3.54
C GLY A 255 32.91 -14.07 2.46
N ARG A 256 33.26 -12.83 2.86
CA ARG A 256 34.04 -11.84 2.10
C ARG A 256 34.31 -10.59 2.95
#